data_AF-A0A916P044-F1
#
_entry.id   AF-A0A916P044-F1
#
_cell.length_a   1.000
_cell.length_b   1.000
_cell.length_c   1.000
_cell.angle_alpha   90.00
_cell.angle_beta   90.00
_cell.angle_gamma   90.00
#
_symmetry.space_group_name_H-M   'P 1'
#
loop_
_entity.id
_entity.type
_entity.pdbx_description
1 polymer ?
#
loop_
_entity_poly.entity_id
_entity_poly.type
_entity_poly.pdbx_seq_one_letter_code
_entity_poly.pdbx_strand_id
1 'polypeptide(L)'
;MKSVRFINIGLMPVLLSGIMLFGSGCGDTAKDTETVPYTLDYAKIFNAYTSSAIDGEGIAADRCDTFTSDIPVIYFSWQPRSLDVCCAATSVVWFFEGEEISSISLIDSSTCVHTASLERPEGGFLKGNYQVVLYIGISEYFKLDFTVM
;
A
#
# COMPACT_ATOMS: atom_id res chain seq x y z
N MET A 1 23.68 -67.74 17.52
CA MET A 1 22.59 -66.74 17.70
C MET A 1 22.24 -66.16 16.33
N LYS A 2 20.99 -65.70 16.20
CA LYS A 2 20.16 -65.63 14.98
C LYS A 2 20.63 -64.63 13.90
N SER A 3 20.42 -65.05 12.64
CA SER A 3 20.24 -64.21 11.45
C SER A 3 18.78 -63.73 11.38
N VAL A 4 18.52 -62.44 11.18
CA VAL A 4 17.24 -61.90 10.69
C VAL A 4 17.46 -60.61 9.88
N ARG A 5 16.95 -60.62 8.63
CA ARG A 5 16.76 -59.49 7.69
C ARG A 5 15.53 -58.67 8.07
N PHE A 6 15.46 -57.37 7.80
CA PHE A 6 14.22 -56.66 7.40
C PHE A 6 14.56 -55.42 6.56
N ILE A 7 14.32 -55.42 5.25
CA ILE A 7 13.14 -54.95 4.49
C ILE A 7 13.22 -53.46 4.11
N ASN A 8 13.18 -53.27 2.79
CA ASN A 8 12.95 -52.06 2.02
C ASN A 8 11.50 -51.58 2.24
N ILE A 9 11.30 -50.36 2.75
CA ILE A 9 9.99 -49.68 2.79
C ILE A 9 10.20 -48.31 2.18
N GLY A 10 9.62 -48.10 1.00
CA GLY A 10 9.49 -46.77 0.41
C GLY A 10 8.61 -45.88 1.28
N LEU A 11 8.99 -44.62 1.39
CA LEU A 11 8.10 -43.56 1.81
C LEU A 11 8.39 -42.32 0.98
N MET A 12 7.31 -41.84 0.38
CA MET A 12 7.20 -40.77 -0.60
C MET A 12 7.79 -39.44 -0.13
N PRO A 13 8.19 -38.56 -1.06
CA PRO A 13 8.26 -37.14 -0.79
C PRO A 13 6.83 -36.60 -0.80
N VAL A 14 6.32 -36.21 0.37
CA VAL A 14 5.05 -35.53 0.48
C VAL A 14 5.32 -34.21 1.20
N LEU A 15 4.83 -33.14 0.56
CA LEU A 15 4.57 -31.81 1.12
C LEU A 15 5.79 -30.92 1.40
N LEU A 16 6.00 -29.92 0.54
CA LEU A 16 5.64 -28.52 0.83
C LEU A 16 6.16 -27.60 -0.29
N SER A 17 5.60 -27.70 -1.49
CA SER A 17 5.63 -26.58 -2.43
C SER A 17 4.26 -25.92 -2.36
N GLY A 18 4.03 -25.23 -1.24
CA GLY A 18 2.96 -24.25 -1.14
C GLY A 18 3.28 -23.13 -2.12
N ILE A 19 2.74 -23.24 -3.33
CA ILE A 19 2.62 -22.10 -4.21
C ILE A 19 1.59 -21.20 -3.51
N MET A 20 2.08 -20.24 -2.72
CA MET A 20 1.29 -19.07 -2.39
C MET A 20 1.06 -18.34 -3.71
N LEU A 21 -0.06 -18.65 -4.36
CA LEU A 21 -0.66 -17.75 -5.32
C LEU A 21 -1.10 -16.54 -4.50
N PHE A 22 -0.20 -15.57 -4.33
CA PHE A 22 -0.59 -14.21 -3.97
C PHE A 22 -1.52 -13.77 -5.08
N GLY A 23 -2.83 -13.83 -4.80
CA GLY A 23 -3.84 -13.22 -5.63
C GLY A 23 -3.46 -11.75 -5.73
N SER A 24 -3.03 -11.34 -6.91
CA SER A 24 -2.84 -9.95 -7.27
C SER A 24 -4.19 -9.27 -7.12
N GLY A 25 -4.45 -8.63 -5.97
CA GLY A 25 -5.68 -7.87 -5.71
C GLY A 25 -5.72 -6.54 -6.45
N CYS A 26 -4.81 -6.33 -7.40
CA CYS A 26 -4.72 -5.20 -8.31
C CYS A 26 -5.58 -5.48 -9.55
N GLY A 27 -6.70 -4.77 -9.72
CA GLY A 27 -7.59 -4.94 -10.86
C GLY A 27 -7.05 -4.31 -12.16
N ASP A 28 -6.34 -3.18 -12.05
CA ASP A 28 -5.79 -2.41 -13.16
C ASP A 28 -4.51 -1.65 -12.74
N THR A 29 -3.62 -1.38 -13.70
CA THR A 29 -2.40 -0.59 -13.47
C THR A 29 -2.77 0.89 -13.34
N ALA A 30 -2.43 1.52 -12.21
CA ALA A 30 -2.70 2.93 -11.99
C ALA A 30 -2.02 3.80 -13.06
N LYS A 31 -2.74 4.81 -13.56
CA LYS A 31 -2.14 5.83 -14.44
C LYS A 31 -1.10 6.63 -13.66
N ASP A 32 0.06 6.87 -14.28
CA ASP A 32 1.02 7.82 -13.73
C ASP A 32 0.33 9.17 -13.54
N THR A 33 0.36 9.67 -12.31
CA THR A 33 -0.12 11.01 -11.99
C THR A 33 0.84 12.01 -12.62
N GLU A 34 0.53 12.43 -13.85
CA GLU A 34 1.15 13.62 -14.43
C GLU A 34 1.01 14.77 -13.42
N THR A 35 2.11 15.48 -13.22
CA THR A 35 2.33 16.62 -12.30
C THR A 35 1.04 17.28 -11.78
N VAL A 36 0.81 17.11 -10.47
CA VAL A 36 -0.32 17.65 -9.72
C VAL A 36 -0.39 19.18 -9.87
N PRO A 37 -1.55 19.80 -10.17
CA PRO A 37 -1.64 21.22 -10.54
C PRO A 37 -1.61 22.21 -9.35
N TYR A 38 -1.27 21.77 -8.13
CA TYR A 38 -1.30 22.64 -6.96
C TYR A 38 0.11 23.14 -6.60
N THR A 39 0.45 24.32 -7.13
CA THR A 39 1.62 25.11 -6.75
C THR A 39 1.41 25.77 -5.39
N LEU A 40 1.72 25.05 -4.31
CA LEU A 40 2.27 25.67 -3.10
C LEU A 40 3.78 25.39 -3.13
N ASP A 41 4.58 26.44 -3.31
CA ASP A 41 5.96 26.42 -3.81
C ASP A 41 7.01 25.74 -2.88
N TYR A 42 6.58 25.10 -1.79
CA TYR A 42 7.46 24.58 -0.74
C TYR A 42 7.54 23.05 -0.65
N ALA A 43 6.56 22.32 -1.22
CA ALA A 43 6.62 20.87 -1.30
C ALA A 43 6.14 20.38 -2.67
N LYS A 44 7.06 19.79 -3.44
CA LYS A 44 6.75 19.15 -4.72
C LYS A 44 6.69 17.64 -4.49
N ILE A 45 5.52 17.03 -4.60
CA ILE A 45 5.37 15.56 -4.63
C ILE A 45 5.61 15.11 -6.07
N PHE A 46 6.52 14.16 -6.30
CA PHE A 46 6.83 13.67 -7.67
C PHE A 46 6.19 12.31 -7.97
N ASN A 47 6.10 11.47 -6.95
CA ASN A 47 5.58 10.11 -7.05
C ASN A 47 4.58 9.92 -5.93
N ALA A 48 3.33 9.60 -6.26
CA ALA A 48 2.31 9.24 -5.29
C ALA A 48 1.36 8.21 -5.89
N TYR A 49 1.29 7.04 -5.25
CA TYR A 49 0.58 5.88 -5.78
C TYR A 49 -0.07 5.08 -4.66
N THR A 50 -1.17 4.42 -4.99
CA THR A 50 -1.68 3.31 -4.19
C THR A 50 -1.16 1.98 -4.72
N SER A 51 -1.00 1.00 -3.83
CA SER A 51 -0.44 -0.32 -4.15
C SER A 51 -0.98 -1.40 -3.22
N SER A 52 -0.95 -2.66 -3.67
CA SER A 52 -1.28 -3.83 -2.83
C SER A 52 -0.06 -4.47 -2.18
N ALA A 53 1.14 -4.11 -2.64
CA ALA A 53 2.41 -4.59 -2.14
C ALA A 53 3.47 -3.49 -2.21
N ILE A 54 4.39 -3.54 -1.25
CA ILE A 54 5.61 -2.74 -1.21
C ILE A 54 6.83 -3.66 -1.10
N ASP A 55 7.99 -3.20 -1.57
CA ASP A 55 9.25 -3.92 -1.39
C ASP A 55 9.87 -3.67 0.00
N GLY A 56 11.08 -4.22 0.22
CA GLY A 56 11.79 -4.07 1.49
C GLY A 56 12.25 -2.64 1.82
N GLU A 57 12.18 -1.73 0.85
CA GLU A 57 12.49 -0.31 1.02
C GLU A 57 11.22 0.55 1.15
N GLY A 58 10.04 -0.08 1.13
CA GLY A 58 8.75 0.60 1.25
C GLY A 58 8.24 1.20 -0.06
N ILE A 59 8.86 0.86 -1.19
CA ILE A 59 8.47 1.33 -2.52
C ILE A 59 7.35 0.43 -3.05
N ALA A 60 6.32 1.03 -3.65
CA ALA A 60 5.24 0.30 -4.31
C ALA A 60 5.78 -0.72 -5.32
N ALA A 61 5.48 -2.00 -5.11
CA ALA A 61 5.83 -3.10 -6.01
C ALA A 61 4.79 -3.26 -7.14
N ASP A 62 3.55 -2.84 -6.90
CA ASP A 62 2.45 -2.87 -7.86
C ASP A 62 1.57 -1.62 -7.73
N ARG A 63 1.51 -0.79 -8.78
CA ARG A 63 0.68 0.44 -8.73
C ARG A 63 -0.75 0.11 -9.14
N CYS A 64 -1.71 0.42 -8.28
CA CYS A 64 -3.10 -0.03 -8.40
C CYS A 64 -4.05 1.06 -7.95
N ASP A 65 -5.09 1.33 -8.74
CA ASP A 65 -6.21 2.21 -8.38
C ASP A 65 -7.51 1.43 -8.14
N THR A 66 -7.46 0.10 -8.29
CA THR A 66 -8.60 -0.78 -8.13
C THR A 66 -8.20 -2.00 -7.32
N PHE A 67 -8.92 -2.24 -6.23
CA PHE A 67 -8.63 -3.27 -5.24
C PHE A 67 -9.80 -4.23 -5.05
N THR A 68 -9.53 -5.47 -4.65
CA THR A 68 -10.58 -6.40 -4.21
C THR A 68 -10.94 -6.16 -2.74
N SER A 69 -12.20 -6.41 -2.35
CA SER A 69 -12.64 -6.24 -0.97
C SER A 69 -11.87 -7.07 0.09
N ASP A 70 -11.20 -8.13 -0.35
CA ASP A 70 -10.43 -9.05 0.50
C ASP A 70 -8.93 -8.74 0.56
N ILE A 71 -8.44 -7.71 -0.14
CA ILE A 71 -7.03 -7.31 -0.08
C ILE A 71 -6.62 -7.05 1.38
N PRO A 72 -5.49 -7.61 1.89
CA PRO A 72 -5.14 -7.47 3.30
C PRO A 72 -4.83 -6.02 3.73
N VAL A 73 -4.16 -5.27 2.86
CA VAL A 73 -3.69 -3.90 3.11
C VAL A 73 -3.69 -3.14 1.79
N ILE A 74 -4.05 -1.87 1.84
CA ILE A 74 -3.82 -0.92 0.74
C ILE A 74 -2.73 0.05 1.20
N TYR A 75 -1.67 0.19 0.43
CA TYR A 75 -0.58 1.10 0.72
C TYR A 75 -0.74 2.37 -0.10
N PHE A 76 -0.41 3.52 0.50
CA PHE A 76 -0.21 4.78 -0.17
C PHE A 76 1.25 5.21 0.02
N SER A 77 2.00 5.25 -1.08
CA SER A 77 3.40 5.66 -1.07
C SER A 77 3.55 7.01 -1.73
N TRP A 78 4.32 7.91 -1.12
CA TRP A 78 4.66 9.21 -1.70
C TRP A 78 6.13 9.57 -1.49
N GLN A 79 6.67 10.39 -2.39
CA GLN A 79 8.02 10.94 -2.26
C GLN A 79 8.01 12.47 -2.42
N PRO A 80 8.38 13.21 -1.37
CA PRO A 80 8.58 14.65 -1.47
C PRO A 80 9.95 14.96 -2.09
N ARG A 81 9.96 15.94 -3.00
CA ARG A 81 11.17 16.44 -3.67
C ARG A 81 11.92 17.48 -2.83
N SER A 82 11.19 18.25 -2.04
CA SER A 82 11.67 19.16 -1.00
C SER A 82 10.60 19.20 0.09
N LEU A 83 11.04 19.29 1.34
CA LEU A 83 10.21 19.63 2.49
C LEU A 83 10.84 20.86 3.16
N ASP A 84 10.68 22.04 2.53
CA ASP A 84 11.10 23.33 3.13
C ASP A 84 10.12 23.81 4.22
N VAL A 85 9.27 22.92 4.69
CA VAL A 85 8.35 23.11 5.81
C VAL A 85 9.01 22.60 7.08
N CYS A 86 9.91 23.42 7.63
CA CYS A 86 10.42 23.20 8.97
C CYS A 86 9.22 23.14 9.94
N CYS A 87 8.98 21.97 10.54
CA CYS A 87 7.94 21.70 11.55
C CYS A 87 6.49 21.51 11.08
N ALA A 88 6.18 21.38 9.79
CA ALA A 88 4.82 20.99 9.40
C ALA A 88 4.63 19.47 9.52
N ALA A 89 3.59 19.04 10.22
CA ALA A 89 3.19 17.64 10.23
C ALA A 89 2.66 17.24 8.85
N THR A 90 3.05 16.06 8.38
CA THR A 90 2.42 15.43 7.22
C THR A 90 1.31 14.54 7.71
N SER A 91 0.12 14.62 7.13
CA SER A 91 -1.03 13.78 7.50
C SER A 91 -1.55 13.07 6.27
N VAL A 92 -1.77 11.77 6.39
CA VAL A 92 -2.47 10.96 5.38
C VAL A 92 -3.84 10.63 5.92
N VAL A 93 -4.87 10.98 5.16
CA VAL A 93 -6.26 10.77 5.54
C VAL A 93 -6.94 9.93 4.46
N TRP A 94 -7.63 8.88 4.89
CA TRP A 94 -8.36 7.94 4.05
C TRP A 94 -9.84 8.21 4.15
N PHE A 95 -10.53 8.18 3.01
CA PHE A 95 -11.97 8.41 2.91
C PHE A 95 -12.66 7.26 2.20
N PHE A 96 -13.91 6.97 2.59
CA PHE A 96 -14.84 6.10 1.89
C PHE A 96 -16.14 6.87 1.62
N GLU A 97 -16.54 6.98 0.35
CA GLU A 97 -17.75 7.73 -0.06
C GLU A 97 -17.82 9.15 0.54
N GLY A 98 -16.66 9.79 0.74
CA GLY A 98 -16.54 11.14 1.30
C GLY A 98 -16.41 11.24 2.82
N GLU A 99 -16.55 10.12 3.55
CA GLU A 99 -16.40 10.06 5.01
C GLU A 99 -14.99 9.62 5.41
N GLU A 100 -14.36 10.29 6.37
CA GLU A 100 -13.05 9.90 6.90
C GLU A 100 -13.17 8.54 7.61
N ILE A 101 -12.30 7.59 7.25
CA ILE A 101 -12.26 6.25 7.82
C ILE A 101 -10.98 5.95 8.60
N SER A 102 -9.89 6.66 8.31
CA SER A 102 -8.61 6.49 8.99
C SER A 102 -7.70 7.68 8.71
N SER A 103 -6.83 8.00 9.66
CA SER A 103 -5.80 9.01 9.47
C SER A 103 -4.54 8.67 10.25
N ILE A 104 -3.39 9.09 9.71
CA ILE A 104 -2.10 9.03 10.38
C ILE A 104 -1.37 10.35 10.20
N SER A 105 -0.66 10.79 11.23
CA SER A 105 0.19 11.98 11.19
C SER A 105 1.63 11.57 11.44
N LEU A 106 2.51 12.04 10.56
CA LEU A 106 3.94 11.80 10.54
C LEU A 106 4.67 13.13 10.70
N ILE A 107 5.70 13.12 11.53
CA ILE A 107 6.63 14.24 11.63
C ILE A 107 7.97 13.72 11.14
N ASP A 108 8.20 13.87 9.84
CA ASP A 108 9.48 13.55 9.20
C ASP A 108 9.79 14.64 8.16
N SER A 109 11.04 15.09 8.16
CA SER A 109 11.57 16.06 7.20
C SER A 109 12.37 15.40 6.08
N SER A 110 12.40 14.07 6.01
CA SER A 110 13.13 13.33 4.99
C SER A 110 12.47 13.40 3.60
N THR A 111 13.32 13.43 2.57
CA THR A 111 12.92 13.29 1.15
C THR A 111 12.88 11.83 0.67
N CYS A 112 12.92 10.90 1.62
CA CYS A 112 12.78 9.47 1.36
C CYS A 112 11.36 9.15 0.84
N VAL A 113 11.19 7.94 0.32
CA VAL A 113 9.85 7.40 0.08
C VAL A 113 9.19 7.15 1.42
N HIS A 114 7.97 7.64 1.56
CA HIS A 114 7.10 7.43 2.71
C HIS A 114 5.95 6.54 2.30
N THR A 115 5.49 5.70 3.22
CA THR A 115 4.35 4.81 2.99
C THR A 115 3.43 4.82 4.19
N ALA A 116 2.14 5.02 3.92
CA ALA A 116 1.05 4.82 4.85
C ALA A 116 0.23 3.60 4.42
N SER A 117 -0.39 2.92 5.36
CA SER A 117 -1.20 1.73 5.10
C SER A 117 -2.61 1.88 5.65
N LEU A 118 -3.56 1.38 4.88
CA LEU A 118 -4.93 1.14 5.32
C LEU A 118 -5.12 -0.37 5.44
N GLU A 119 -5.23 -0.87 6.67
CA GLU A 119 -5.44 -2.28 6.94
C GLU A 119 -6.90 -2.68 6.70
N ARG A 120 -7.10 -3.91 6.21
CA ARG A 120 -8.43 -4.47 5.97
C ARG A 120 -9.23 -4.57 7.27
N PRO A 121 -10.43 -3.96 7.34
CA PRO A 121 -11.34 -4.14 8.48
C PRO A 121 -11.82 -5.59 8.63
N GLU A 122 -12.34 -5.92 9.81
CA GLU A 122 -13.06 -7.18 10.00
C GLU A 122 -14.28 -7.23 9.04
N GLY A 123 -14.37 -8.29 8.24
CA GLY A 123 -15.39 -8.42 7.19
C GLY A 123 -14.97 -7.94 5.80
N GLY A 124 -13.79 -7.32 5.66
CA GLY A 124 -13.27 -6.82 4.39
C GLY A 124 -13.52 -5.33 4.17
N PHE A 125 -12.95 -4.80 3.10
CA PHE A 125 -13.26 -3.45 2.65
C PHE A 125 -14.67 -3.39 2.06
N LEU A 126 -15.39 -2.30 2.36
CA LEU A 126 -16.66 -2.03 1.69
C LEU A 126 -16.39 -1.75 0.21
N LYS A 127 -17.30 -2.17 -0.66
CA LYS A 127 -17.18 -1.89 -2.10
C LYS A 127 -17.63 -0.46 -2.36
N GLY A 128 -16.87 0.28 -3.18
CA GLY A 128 -17.19 1.66 -3.52
C GLY A 128 -15.94 2.51 -3.74
N ASN A 129 -16.14 3.82 -3.67
CA ASN A 129 -15.13 4.83 -3.95
C ASN A 129 -14.38 5.21 -2.68
N TYR A 130 -13.06 5.20 -2.79
CA TYR A 130 -12.15 5.58 -1.75
C TYR A 130 -11.25 6.71 -2.22
N GLN A 131 -10.74 7.48 -1.26
CA GLN A 131 -9.77 8.53 -1.52
C GLN A 131 -8.67 8.49 -0.46
N VAL A 132 -7.45 8.77 -0.88
CA VAL A 132 -6.34 9.08 0.03
C VAL A 132 -5.86 10.48 -0.23
N VAL A 133 -5.78 11.27 0.84
CA VAL A 133 -5.41 12.68 0.78
C VAL A 133 -4.18 12.90 1.65
N LEU A 134 -3.19 13.57 1.07
CA LEU A 134 -1.96 13.99 1.75
C LEU A 134 -2.08 15.48 2.09
N TYR A 135 -2.04 15.76 3.40
CA TYR A 135 -1.93 17.10 3.94
C TYR A 135 -0.51 17.36 4.44
N ILE A 136 -0.04 18.59 4.29
CA ILE A 136 1.16 19.09 4.96
C ILE A 136 0.76 20.35 5.70
N GLY A 137 0.79 20.30 7.04
CA GLY A 137 0.13 21.28 7.90
C GLY A 137 -1.38 21.21 7.72
N ILE A 138 -1.98 22.34 7.31
CA ILE A 138 -3.44 22.46 7.08
C ILE A 138 -3.83 22.46 5.59
N SER A 139 -2.85 22.31 4.70
CA SER A 139 -3.07 22.41 3.27
C SER A 139 -3.16 21.02 2.66
N GLU A 140 -4.16 20.80 1.82
CA GLU A 140 -4.24 19.64 0.94
C GLU A 140 -3.19 19.79 -0.17
N TYR A 141 -2.27 18.83 -0.26
CA TYR A 141 -1.22 18.83 -1.28
C TYR A 141 -1.51 17.86 -2.41
N PHE A 142 -2.10 16.73 -2.07
CA PHE A 142 -2.34 15.67 -3.02
C PHE A 142 -3.58 14.87 -2.62
N LYS A 143 -4.28 14.39 -3.64
CA LYS A 143 -5.44 13.53 -3.50
C LYS A 143 -5.38 12.49 -4.61
N LEU A 144 -5.66 11.24 -4.25
CA LEU A 144 -5.77 10.13 -5.17
C LEU A 144 -7.06 9.37 -4.90
N ASP A 145 -7.82 9.16 -5.97
CA ASP A 145 -9.05 8.38 -5.96
C ASP A 145 -8.73 6.92 -6.34
N PHE A 146 -9.35 5.96 -5.66
CA PHE A 146 -9.27 4.54 -5.99
C PHE A 146 -10.59 3.83 -5.68
N THR A 147 -10.76 2.60 -6.16
CA THR A 147 -12.01 1.84 -6.00
C THR A 147 -11.76 0.48 -5.37
N VAL A 148 -12.69 0.03 -4.53
CA VAL A 148 -12.76 -1.36 -4.06
C VAL A 148 -13.95 -2.05 -4.72
N MET A 149 -13.71 -3.20 -5.37
CA MET A 149 -14.70 -4.00 -6.12
C MET A 149 -15.08 -5.32 -5.46
#